data_AF-A0A712CMA9-F1
#
_entry.id   AF-A0A712CMA9-F1
#
_cell.length_a   1.000
_cell.length_b   1.000
_cell.length_c   1.000
_cell.angle_alpha   90.00
_cell.angle_beta   90.00
_cell.angle_gamma   90.00
#
_symmetry.space_group_name_H-M   'P 1'
#
loop_
_entity.id
_entity.type
_entity.pdbx_description
1 polymer ?
#
loop_
_entity_poly.entity_id
_entity_poly.type
_entity_poly.pdbx_seq_one_letter_code
_entity_poly.pdbx_strand_id
1 'polypeptide(L)'
;MIRHIAIFLCSLLMCSTTFADSVTSVSLGALLTALNERMLLMKDVAAYKMKHHLPIEDFTREQNVFAEAEEEAKNNGLDPHSITPFIRSLMDASKAIQYRY
;
A
#
# COMPACT_ATOMS: atom_id res chain seq x y z
N MET A 1 18.03 -19.76 51.54
CA MET A 1 16.92 -20.36 50.74
C MET A 1 15.96 -19.32 50.18
N ILE A 2 15.31 -18.50 51.02
CA ILE A 2 14.25 -17.56 50.58
C ILE A 2 14.70 -16.57 49.49
N ARG A 3 15.94 -16.07 49.56
CA ARG A 3 16.51 -15.15 48.55
C ARG A 3 16.69 -15.79 47.17
N HIS A 4 17.03 -17.08 47.10
CA HIS A 4 17.19 -17.78 45.82
C HIS A 4 15.83 -18.14 45.20
N ILE A 5 14.84 -18.46 46.04
CA ILE A 5 13.46 -18.68 45.60
C ILE A 5 12.88 -17.39 45.01
N ALA A 6 13.11 -16.24 45.65
CA ALA A 6 12.66 -14.95 45.14
C ALA A 6 13.30 -14.57 43.80
N ILE A 7 14.62 -14.79 43.64
CA ILE A 7 15.33 -14.52 42.37
C ILE A 7 14.81 -15.43 41.25
N PHE A 8 14.58 -16.71 41.55
CA PHE A 8 14.02 -17.65 40.57
C PHE A 8 12.59 -17.26 40.15
N LEU A 9 11.73 -16.88 41.10
CA LEU A 9 10.35 -16.45 40.81
C LEU A 9 10.31 -15.15 39.99
N CYS A 10 11.20 -14.19 40.26
CA CYS A 10 11.32 -12.95 39.48
C CYS A 10 11.79 -13.22 38.04
N SER A 11 12.70 -14.17 37.83
CA SER A 11 13.15 -14.55 36.48
C SER A 11 12.05 -15.24 35.67
N LEU A 12 11.19 -16.03 36.31
CA LEU A 12 10.07 -16.73 35.66
C LEU A 12 8.97 -15.76 35.20
N LEU A 13 8.75 -14.67 35.93
CA LEU A 13 7.76 -13.63 35.61
C LEU A 13 8.19 -12.73 34.42
N MET A 14 9.48 -12.59 34.17
CA MET A 14 10.01 -11.78 33.05
C MET A 14 10.00 -12.48 31.69
N CYS A 15 9.81 -13.80 31.64
CA CYS A 15 9.70 -14.56 30.38
C CYS A 15 8.31 -14.50 29.73
N SER A 16 7.29 -13.98 30.43
CA SER A 16 5.88 -14.10 29.99
C SER A 16 5.36 -12.93 29.16
N THR A 17 6.16 -11.87 28.93
CA THR A 17 5.73 -10.69 28.18
C THR A 17 6.36 -10.66 26.79
N THR A 18 6.10 -11.69 25.98
CA THR A 18 6.16 -11.54 24.52
C THR A 18 4.73 -11.36 24.03
N PHE A 19 4.21 -10.14 24.15
CA PHE A 19 3.08 -9.76 23.31
C PHE A 19 3.64 -9.68 21.89
N ALA A 20 3.42 -10.73 21.11
CA ALA A 20 3.45 -10.62 19.67
C ALA A 20 2.31 -9.66 19.31
N ASP A 21 2.64 -8.38 19.25
CA ASP A 21 1.72 -7.38 18.73
C ASP A 21 1.37 -7.86 17.31
N SER A 22 0.11 -8.24 17.14
CA SER A 22 -0.37 -8.73 15.86
C SER A 22 -0.31 -7.52 14.96
N VAL A 23 0.73 -7.41 14.12
CA VAL A 23 0.86 -6.35 13.11
C VAL A 23 -0.51 -6.19 12.51
N THR A 24 -1.15 -5.07 12.84
CA THR A 24 -2.55 -4.83 12.53
C THR A 24 -2.68 -5.00 11.04
N SER A 25 -3.32 -6.09 10.63
CA SER A 25 -3.58 -6.35 9.24
C SER A 25 -4.39 -5.16 8.75
N VAL A 26 -3.81 -4.33 7.86
CA VAL A 26 -4.65 -3.64 6.88
C VAL A 26 -5.51 -4.75 6.32
N SER A 27 -6.81 -4.71 6.62
CA SER A 27 -7.67 -5.79 6.21
C SER A 27 -7.61 -5.81 4.68
N LEU A 28 -7.38 -6.98 4.08
CA LEU A 28 -7.37 -7.12 2.62
C LEU A 28 -8.63 -6.46 2.01
N GLY A 29 -9.74 -6.47 2.75
CA GLY A 29 -10.96 -5.73 2.41
C GLY A 29 -10.76 -4.22 2.25
N ALA A 30 -10.07 -3.55 3.17
CA ALA A 30 -9.79 -2.11 3.06
C ALA A 30 -8.97 -1.77 1.81
N LEU A 31 -7.94 -2.58 1.51
CA LEU A 31 -7.14 -2.43 0.28
C LEU A 31 -8.01 -2.62 -0.97
N LEU A 32 -8.81 -3.69 -1.02
CA LEU A 32 -9.69 -3.97 -2.16
C LEU A 32 -10.73 -2.87 -2.38
N THR A 33 -11.31 -2.33 -1.30
CA THR A 33 -12.23 -1.20 -1.38
C THR A 33 -11.55 0.02 -2.01
N ALA A 34 -10.36 0.40 -1.53
CA ALA A 34 -9.62 1.55 -2.07
C ALA A 34 -9.25 1.36 -3.55
N LEU A 35 -8.86 0.14 -3.95
CA LEU A 35 -8.57 -0.18 -5.34
C LEU A 35 -9.82 -0.05 -6.22
N ASN A 36 -10.97 -0.55 -5.74
CA ASN A 36 -12.22 -0.45 -6.47
C ASN A 36 -12.69 1.01 -6.61
N GLU A 37 -12.63 1.80 -5.54
CA GLU A 37 -12.95 3.23 -5.58
C GLU A 37 -12.09 3.97 -6.61
N ARG A 38 -10.78 3.70 -6.65
CA ARG A 38 -9.89 4.25 -7.67
C ARG A 38 -10.32 3.85 -9.08
N MET A 39 -10.73 2.60 -9.32
CA MET A 39 -11.16 2.15 -10.65
C MET A 39 -12.47 2.80 -11.10
N LEU A 40 -13.41 3.03 -10.18
CA LEU A 40 -14.69 3.68 -10.48
C LEU A 40 -14.51 5.09 -11.07
N LEU A 41 -13.45 5.81 -10.66
CA LEU A 41 -13.12 7.13 -11.18
C LEU A 41 -12.66 7.13 -12.65
N MET A 42 -12.23 5.98 -13.20
CA MET A 42 -11.54 5.96 -14.49
C MET A 42 -12.44 6.31 -15.67
N LYS A 43 -13.76 6.09 -15.55
CA LYS A 43 -14.73 6.57 -16.54
C LYS A 43 -14.78 8.09 -16.61
N ASP A 44 -14.79 8.76 -15.45
CA ASP A 44 -14.85 10.22 -15.39
C ASP A 44 -13.51 10.84 -15.81
N VAL A 45 -12.39 10.19 -15.49
CA VAL A 45 -11.06 10.58 -15.99
C VAL A 45 -11.00 10.47 -17.51
N ALA A 46 -11.55 9.40 -18.10
CA ALA A 46 -11.61 9.25 -19.56
C ALA A 46 -12.43 10.37 -20.21
N ALA A 47 -13.63 10.63 -19.68
CA ALA A 47 -14.48 11.72 -20.15
C ALA A 47 -13.81 13.09 -20.04
N TYR A 48 -13.10 13.34 -18.94
CA TYR A 48 -12.31 14.56 -18.76
C TYR A 48 -11.20 14.67 -19.81
N LYS A 49 -10.39 13.62 -19.99
CA LYS A 49 -9.31 13.61 -20.97
C LYS A 49 -9.82 13.82 -22.39
N MET A 50 -10.91 13.15 -22.77
CA MET A 50 -11.57 13.33 -24.06
C MET A 50 -12.01 14.79 -24.26
N LYS A 51 -12.73 15.36 -23.28
CA LYS A 51 -13.21 16.74 -23.34
C LYS A 51 -12.06 17.74 -23.50
N HIS A 52 -10.94 17.50 -22.83
CA HIS A 52 -9.77 18.38 -22.85
C HIS A 52 -8.70 18.01 -23.88
N HIS A 53 -8.98 17.00 -24.73
CA HIS A 53 -8.07 16.52 -25.78
C HIS A 53 -6.71 16.08 -25.22
N LEU A 54 -6.73 15.50 -24.01
CA LEU A 54 -5.57 14.94 -23.33
C LEU A 54 -5.42 13.46 -23.70
N PRO A 55 -4.19 12.96 -23.87
CA PRO A 55 -3.96 11.55 -24.13
C PRO A 55 -4.25 10.69 -22.89
N ILE A 56 -4.64 9.44 -23.11
CA ILE A 56 -4.77 8.45 -22.03
C ILE A 56 -3.39 8.12 -21.46
N GLU A 57 -2.40 7.91 -22.33
CA GLU A 57 -1.01 7.66 -21.98
C GLU A 57 -0.21 8.97 -21.89
N ASP A 58 0.48 9.15 -20.78
CA ASP A 58 1.34 10.31 -20.53
C ASP A 58 2.61 9.83 -19.82
N PHE A 59 3.63 9.47 -20.60
CA PHE A 59 4.86 8.88 -20.09
C PHE A 59 5.56 9.74 -19.03
N THR A 60 5.46 11.05 -19.13
CA THR A 60 6.08 11.97 -18.15
C THR A 60 5.33 11.89 -16.83
N ARG A 61 4.00 11.96 -16.87
CA ARG A 61 3.17 11.83 -15.67
C ARG A 61 3.26 10.43 -15.05
N GLU A 62 3.30 9.38 -15.87
CA GLU A 62 3.42 8.00 -15.41
C GLU A 62 4.73 7.78 -14.63
N GLN A 63 5.85 8.32 -15.11
CA GLN A 63 7.14 8.29 -14.39
C GLN A 63 7.06 9.01 -13.05
N ASN A 64 6.41 10.17 -12.99
CA ASN A 64 6.23 10.92 -11.75
C ASN A 64 5.42 10.11 -10.72
N VAL A 65 4.37 9.40 -11.15
CA VAL A 65 3.57 8.53 -10.27
C VAL A 65 4.42 7.37 -9.72
N PHE A 66 5.32 6.79 -10.51
CA PHE A 66 6.22 5.75 -10.01
C PHE A 66 7.22 6.30 -9.00
N ALA A 67 7.83 7.46 -9.28
CA ALA A 67 8.77 8.11 -8.35
C ALA A 67 8.10 8.47 -7.01
N GLU A 68 6.88 9.01 -7.05
CA GLU A 68 6.10 9.34 -5.86
C GLU A 68 5.74 8.08 -5.06
N ALA A 69 5.34 6.99 -5.73
CA ALA A 69 5.05 5.72 -5.07
C ALA A 69 6.29 5.09 -4.42
N GLU A 70 7.46 5.18 -5.07
CA GLU A 70 8.73 4.71 -4.52
C GLU A 70 9.13 5.53 -3.28
N GLU A 71 8.95 6.84 -3.31
CA GLU A 71 9.18 7.73 -2.17
C GLU A 71 8.23 7.42 -1.01
N GLU A 72 6.93 7.27 -1.29
CA GLU A 72 5.93 6.92 -0.28
C GLU A 72 6.20 5.54 0.34
N ALA A 73 6.58 4.55 -0.48
CA ALA A 73 6.99 3.23 0.00
C ALA A 73 8.17 3.35 0.96
N LYS A 74 9.22 4.10 0.60
CA LYS A 74 10.37 4.36 1.46
C LYS A 74 9.96 5.00 2.79
N ASN A 75 9.11 6.03 2.74
CA ASN A 75 8.65 6.77 3.92
C ASN A 75 7.82 5.90 4.87
N ASN A 76 7.17 4.86 4.36
CA ASN A 76 6.40 3.90 5.14
C ASN A 76 7.18 2.60 5.47
N GLY A 77 8.49 2.56 5.21
CA GLY A 77 9.35 1.41 5.55
C GLY A 77 9.19 0.19 4.63
N LEU A 78 8.61 0.36 3.44
CA LEU A 78 8.53 -0.65 2.39
C LEU A 78 9.75 -0.56 1.45
N ASP A 79 10.08 -1.66 0.78
CA ASP A 79 11.06 -1.65 -0.30
C ASP A 79 10.50 -0.85 -1.50
N PRO A 80 11.12 0.28 -1.89
CA PRO A 80 10.65 1.10 -3.00
C PRO A 80 10.54 0.33 -4.31
N HIS A 81 11.45 -0.59 -4.59
CA HIS A 81 11.41 -1.32 -5.85
C HIS A 81 10.31 -2.39 -5.89
N SER A 82 9.80 -2.79 -4.72
CA SER A 82 8.70 -3.76 -4.62
C SER A 82 7.34 -3.19 -5.02
N ILE A 83 7.13 -1.86 -4.91
CA ILE A 83 5.81 -1.24 -5.17
C ILE A 83 5.58 -0.95 -6.66
N THR A 84 6.65 -0.71 -7.42
CA THR A 84 6.57 -0.29 -8.83
C THR A 84 5.80 -1.28 -9.73
N PRO A 85 6.01 -2.61 -9.65
CA PRO A 85 5.21 -3.57 -10.42
C PRO A 85 3.72 -3.53 -10.10
N PHE A 86 3.35 -3.31 -8.83
CA PHE A 86 1.96 -3.21 -8.39
C PHE A 86 1.30 -1.95 -8.96
N ILE A 87 1.96 -0.79 -8.83
CA ILE A 87 1.43 0.48 -9.34
C ILE A 87 1.31 0.46 -10.86
N ARG A 88 2.27 -0.15 -11.57
CA ARG A 88 2.18 -0.35 -13.03
C ARG A 88 0.95 -1.16 -13.40
N SER A 89 0.74 -2.31 -12.75
CA SER A 89 -0.43 -3.16 -13.02
C SER A 89 -1.75 -2.42 -12.78
N LEU A 90 -1.83 -1.63 -11.71
CA LEU A 90 -3.00 -0.80 -11.38
C LEU A 90 -3.23 0.30 -12.41
N MET A 91 -2.15 0.91 -12.93
CA MET A 91 -2.19 1.92 -13.97
C MET A 91 -2.64 1.34 -15.31
N ASP A 92 -2.16 0.16 -15.67
CA ASP A 92 -2.56 -0.52 -16.90
C ASP A 92 -4.05 -0.92 -16.87
N ALA A 93 -4.52 -1.47 -15.74
CA ALA A 93 -5.94 -1.73 -15.52
C ALA A 93 -6.79 -0.45 -15.61
N SER A 94 -6.28 0.64 -15.04
CA SER A 94 -6.93 1.96 -15.10
C SER A 94 -7.04 2.49 -16.52
N LYS A 95 -5.99 2.33 -17.34
CA LYS A 95 -5.97 2.72 -18.75
C LYS A 95 -6.91 1.85 -19.58
N ALA A 96 -7.01 0.55 -19.30
CA ALA A 96 -7.95 -0.35 -19.97
C ALA A 96 -9.42 0.10 -19.78
N ILE A 97 -9.78 0.58 -18.58
CA ILE A 97 -11.11 1.19 -18.36
C ILE A 97 -11.24 2.49 -19.16
N GLN A 98 -10.22 3.35 -19.14
CA GLN A 98 -10.25 4.62 -19.90
C GLN A 98 -10.42 4.39 -21.40
N TYR A 99 -9.72 3.44 -22.01
CA TYR A 99 -9.86 3.15 -23.45
C TYR A 99 -11.26 2.67 -23.85
N ARG A 100 -12.06 2.18 -22.92
CA ARG A 100 -13.43 1.75 -23.19
C ARG A 100 -14.42 2.94 -23.28
N TYR A 101 -14.07 4.11 -22.75
CA TYR A 101 -14.96 5.27 -22.61
C TYR A 101 -14.41 6.51 -23.30
#